data_AF-A0A1G8QEX6-F1
#
_entry.id   AF-A0A1G8QEX6-F1
#
_cell.length_a   1.000
_cell.length_b   1.000
_cell.length_c   1.000
_cell.angle_alpha   90.00
_cell.angle_beta   90.00
_cell.angle_gamma   90.00
#
_symmetry.space_group_name_H-M   'P 1'
#
loop_
_entity.id
_entity.type
_entity.pdbx_description
1 polymer ?
#
loop_
_entity_poly.entity_id
_entity_poly.type
_entity_poly.pdbx_seq_one_letter_code
_entity_poly.pdbx_strand_id
1 'polypeptide(L)'
;ADSAGGKPSPASSLLKLRGSELQQATLELLVDVAGPDSLPVDAGDAVAAPVWAQRTAPTYLNYRKVSIYSGSSEVQRSIIASSILGL
;
A
#
# COMPACT_ATOMS: atom_id res chain seq x y z
N ALA A 1 -22.70 -5.24 -2.68
CA ALA A 1 -21.48 -5.56 -3.45
C ALA A 1 -21.56 -7.05 -3.75
N ASP A 2 -22.37 -7.43 -4.73
CA ASP A 2 -22.73 -8.84 -4.93
C ASP A 2 -21.94 -9.46 -6.07
N SER A 3 -21.32 -10.59 -5.74
CA SER A 3 -20.75 -11.55 -6.68
C SER A 3 -21.91 -12.28 -7.36
N ALA A 4 -22.40 -11.80 -8.50
CA ALA A 4 -23.34 -12.58 -9.29
C ALA A 4 -22.67 -13.89 -9.74
N GLY A 5 -23.11 -15.03 -9.18
CA GLY A 5 -22.62 -16.36 -9.54
C GLY A 5 -21.25 -16.76 -8.96
N GLY A 6 -20.81 -16.17 -7.85
CA GLY A 6 -19.57 -16.56 -7.16
C GLY A 6 -18.27 -16.06 -7.80
N LYS A 7 -18.37 -15.26 -8.87
CA LYS A 7 -17.21 -14.60 -9.49
C LYS A 7 -16.81 -13.37 -8.67
N PRO A 8 -15.51 -13.14 -8.40
CA PRO A 8 -15.04 -11.92 -7.74
C PRO A 8 -15.57 -10.68 -8.44
N SER A 9 -16.11 -9.72 -7.67
CA SER A 9 -16.57 -8.46 -8.24
C SER A 9 -15.38 -7.68 -8.82
N PRO A 10 -15.44 -7.19 -10.08
CA PRO A 10 -14.38 -6.36 -10.66
C PRO A 10 -14.06 -5.11 -9.83
N ALA A 11 -15.06 -4.61 -9.09
CA ALA A 11 -14.91 -3.48 -8.18
C ALA A 11 -13.95 -3.78 -7.02
N SER A 12 -13.85 -5.03 -6.54
CA SER A 12 -12.92 -5.37 -5.46
C SER A 12 -11.47 -5.38 -5.94
N SER A 13 -11.21 -5.87 -7.17
CA SER A 13 -9.90 -5.79 -7.81
C SER A 13 -9.46 -4.34 -8.05
N LEU A 14 -10.38 -3.49 -8.53
CA LEU A 14 -10.13 -2.06 -8.70
C LEU A 14 -9.83 -1.38 -7.35
N LEU A 15 -10.64 -1.67 -6.32
CA LEU A 15 -10.44 -1.14 -4.97
C LEU A 15 -9.08 -1.56 -4.41
N LYS A 16 -8.69 -2.83 -4.56
CA LYS A 16 -7.38 -3.31 -4.10
C LYS A 16 -6.24 -2.60 -4.81
N LEU A 17 -6.33 -2.45 -6.14
CA LEU A 17 -5.30 -1.78 -6.93
C LEU A 17 -5.12 -0.33 -6.47
N ARG A 18 -6.20 0.46 -6.49
CA ARG A 18 -6.16 1.88 -6.12
C ARG A 18 -5.82 2.09 -4.65
N GLY A 19 -6.36 1.25 -3.76
CA GLY A 19 -6.05 1.30 -2.33
C GLY A 19 -4.57 1.05 -2.07
N SER A 20 -3.97 0.06 -2.75
CA SER A 20 -2.54 -0.21 -2.62
C SER A 20 -1.66 0.91 -3.19
N GLU A 21 -2.01 1.49 -4.34
CA GLU A 21 -1.29 2.62 -4.94
C GLU A 21 -1.31 3.86 -4.04
N LEU A 22 -2.48 4.22 -3.51
CA LEU A 22 -2.63 5.35 -2.58
C LEU A 22 -1.85 5.11 -1.28
N GLN A 23 -1.87 3.88 -0.75
CA GLN A 23 -1.12 3.55 0.45
C GLN A 23 0.39 3.66 0.24
N GLN A 24 0.93 3.20 -0.90
CA GLN A 24 2.35 3.38 -1.22
C GLN A 24 2.71 4.86 -1.28
N ALA A 25 1.96 5.65 -2.06
CA ALA A 25 2.23 7.08 -2.24
C ALA A 25 2.14 7.86 -0.92
N THR A 26 1.19 7.50 -0.05
CA THR A 26 1.02 8.16 1.25
C THR A 26 2.18 7.83 2.19
N LEU A 27 2.61 6.57 2.24
CA LEU A 27 3.69 6.16 3.12
C LEU A 27 5.06 6.65 2.64
N GLU A 28 5.27 6.70 1.32
CA GLU A 28 6.45 7.33 0.71
C GLU A 28 6.51 8.82 1.05
N LEU A 29 5.41 9.56 0.87
CA LEU A 29 5.32 10.96 1.27
C LEU A 29 5.60 11.18 2.76
N LEU A 30 5.14 10.28 3.63
CA LEU A 30 5.43 10.38 5.07
C LEU A 30 6.92 10.19 5.39
N VAL A 31 7.60 9.30 4.67
CA VAL A 31 9.07 9.14 4.80
C VAL A 31 9.77 10.40 4.31
N ASP A 32 9.36 10.96 3.17
CA ASP A 32 9.94 12.20 2.63
C ASP A 32 9.76 13.39 3.59
N VAL A 33 8.57 13.51 4.20
CA VAL A 33 8.27 14.55 5.20
C VAL A 33 9.08 14.36 6.49
N ALA A 34 9.30 13.12 6.92
CA ALA A 34 10.13 12.81 8.09
C ALA A 34 11.63 13.07 7.82
N GLY A 35 12.08 12.91 6.57
CA GLY A 35 13.46 13.14 6.18
C GLY A 35 14.44 12.30 7.03
N PRO A 36 15.58 12.86 7.47
CA PRO A 36 16.56 12.14 8.29
C PRO A 36 16.01 11.59 9.62
N ASP A 37 14.94 12.17 10.16
CA ASP A 37 14.32 11.70 11.40
C ASP A 37 13.59 10.36 11.22
N SER A 38 13.47 9.86 9.98
CA SER A 38 12.98 8.49 9.70
C SER A 38 14.05 7.41 9.85
N LEU A 39 15.32 7.77 10.01
CA LEU A 39 16.43 6.81 10.09
C LEU A 39 16.47 6.03 11.42
N PRO A 40 16.23 6.65 12.60
CA PRO A 40 16.17 5.90 13.85
C PRO A 40 14.92 5.02 13.88
N VAL A 41 15.08 3.76 14.29
CA VAL A 41 13.98 2.79 14.42
C VAL A 41 13.85 2.40 15.89
N ASP A 42 12.66 2.59 16.46
CA ASP A 42 12.32 2.27 17.85
C ASP A 42 13.30 2.85 18.89
N ALA A 43 13.89 4.01 18.59
CA ALA A 43 14.82 4.69 19.48
C ALA A 43 14.10 5.46 20.62
N GLY A 44 12.79 5.67 20.51
CA GLY A 44 12.00 6.37 21.51
C GLY A 44 12.56 7.77 21.78
N ASP A 45 12.64 8.14 23.06
CA ASP A 45 13.17 9.44 23.49
C ASP A 45 14.71 9.46 23.63
N ALA A 46 15.40 8.38 23.24
CA ALA A 46 16.87 8.33 23.29
C ALA A 46 17.55 9.21 22.22
N VAL A 47 16.78 9.72 21.25
CA VAL A 47 17.24 10.58 20.14
C VAL A 47 16.32 11.78 19.97
N ALA A 48 16.81 12.83 19.30
CA ALA A 48 16.04 14.05 19.06
C ALA A 48 14.89 13.88 18.05
N ALA A 49 14.97 12.87 17.18
CA ALA A 49 13.96 12.58 16.18
C ALA A 49 12.61 12.25 16.85
N PRO A 50 11.49 12.87 16.46
CA PRO A 50 10.20 12.60 17.09
C PRO A 50 9.71 11.18 16.79
N VAL A 51 9.02 10.56 17.74
CA VAL A 51 8.54 9.16 17.65
C VAL A 51 7.71 8.87 16.39
N TRP A 52 6.93 9.85 15.91
CA TRP A 52 6.15 9.67 14.68
C TRP A 52 7.04 9.52 13.44
N ALA A 53 8.16 10.27 13.38
CA ALA A 53 9.09 10.27 12.25
C ALA A 53 9.86 8.94 12.20
N GLN A 54 10.32 8.46 13.36
CA GLN A 54 10.99 7.16 13.53
C GLN A 54 10.15 5.99 13.00
N ARG A 55 8.82 6.11 13.03
CA ARG A 55 7.88 5.06 12.57
C ARG A 55 7.65 5.05 11.06
N THR A 56 7.97 6.12 10.35
CA THR A 56 7.61 6.26 8.92
C THR A 56 8.31 5.25 8.03
N ALA A 57 9.64 5.16 8.11
CA ALA A 57 10.45 4.22 7.31
C ALA A 57 10.11 2.74 7.55
N PRO A 58 10.08 2.22 8.80
CA PRO A 58 9.72 0.81 9.02
C PRO A 58 8.28 0.51 8.58
N THR A 59 7.36 1.46 8.74
CA THR A 59 5.97 1.30 8.26
C THR A 59 5.92 1.24 6.73
N TYR A 60 6.56 2.19 6.04
CA TYR A 60 6.65 2.20 4.57
C TYR A 60 7.19 0.87 4.04
N LEU A 61 8.35 0.42 4.55
CA LEU A 61 8.99 -0.82 4.13
C LEU A 61 8.10 -2.04 4.37
N ASN A 62 7.44 -2.13 5.53
CA ASN A 62 6.52 -3.22 5.83
C ASN A 62 5.30 -3.24 4.89
N TYR A 63 4.76 -2.09 4.49
CA TYR A 63 3.58 -2.01 3.63
C TYR A 63 3.89 -2.10 2.13
N ARG A 64 5.16 -2.08 1.70
CA ARG A 64 5.55 -2.42 0.32
C ARG A 64 4.97 -3.75 -0.15
N LYS A 65 4.83 -4.71 0.77
CA LYS A 65 4.26 -6.04 0.50
C LYS A 65 2.85 -6.00 -0.08
N VAL A 66 2.04 -4.97 0.19
CA VAL A 66 0.62 -4.86 -0.25
C VAL A 66 0.47 -4.86 -1.76
N SER A 67 1.48 -4.41 -2.48
CA SER A 67 1.50 -4.47 -3.94
C SER A 67 1.62 -5.90 -4.50
N ILE A 68 1.94 -6.90 -3.65
CA ILE A 68 2.27 -8.29 -4.01
C ILE A 68 1.35 -9.31 -3.36
N TYR A 69 1.18 -9.29 -2.02
CA TYR A 69 0.38 -10.31 -1.35
C TYR A 69 -1.11 -10.15 -1.69
N SER A 70 -1.85 -11.27 -1.67
CA SER A 70 -3.26 -11.31 -2.09
C SER A 70 -3.47 -10.88 -3.55
N GLY A 71 -2.52 -11.22 -4.42
CA GLY A 71 -2.53 -10.91 -5.85
C GLY A 71 -1.76 -9.63 -6.16
N SER A 72 -0.77 -9.74 -7.04
CA SER A 72 0.07 -8.61 -7.45
C SER A 72 -0.75 -7.53 -8.15
N SER A 73 -0.23 -6.31 -8.16
CA SER A 73 -0.86 -5.19 -8.88
C SER A 73 -1.04 -5.48 -10.38
N GLU A 74 -0.13 -6.26 -10.97
CA GLU A 74 -0.22 -6.73 -12.36
C GLU A 74 -1.38 -7.71 -12.54
N VAL A 75 -1.52 -8.69 -11.64
CA VAL A 75 -2.64 -9.64 -11.67
C VAL A 75 -3.98 -8.89 -11.52
N GLN A 76 -4.06 -7.89 -10.65
CA GLN A 76 -5.27 -7.08 -10.52
C GLN A 76 -5.60 -6.30 -11.80
N ARG A 77 -4.60 -5.73 -12.48
CA ARG A 77 -4.81 -5.09 -13.79
C ARG A 77 -5.31 -6.07 -14.84
N SER A 78 -4.78 -7.29 -14.89
CA SER A 78 -5.27 -8.32 -15.81
C SER A 78 -6.71 -8.74 -15.51
N ILE A 79 -7.08 -8.91 -14.23
CA ILE A 79 -8.47 -9.20 -13.83
C ILE A 79 -9.39 -8.05 -14.24
N ILE A 80 -8.98 -6.79 -14.02
CA ILE A 80 -9.76 -5.62 -14.43
C ILE A 80 -9.94 -5.57 -15.95
N ALA A 81 -8.87 -5.80 -16.72
CA ALA A 81 -8.93 -5.83 -18.18
C ALA A 81 -9.90 -6.92 -18.69
N SER A 82 -9.78 -8.14 -18.17
CA SER A 82 -10.65 -9.25 -18.59
C SER A 82 -12.11 -9.04 -18.15
N SER A 83 -12.34 -8.56 -16.93
CA SER A 83 -13.67 -8.50 -16.34
C SER A 83 -14.48 -7.23 -16.66
N ILE A 84 -13.81 -6.10 -16.89
CA ILE A 84 -14.46 -4.82 -17.23
C ILE A 84 -14.34 -4.52 -18.71
N LEU A 85 -13.17 -4.74 -19.31
CA LEU A 85 -12.90 -4.37 -20.70
C LEU A 85 -13.11 -5.52 -21.70
N GLY A 86 -13.22 -6.77 -21.22
CA GLY A 86 -13.38 -7.95 -22.07
C GLY A 86 -12.14 -8.31 -22.90
N LEU A 87 -10.96 -7.89 -22.43
CA LEU A 87 -9.66 -8.10 -23.07
C LEU A 87 -8.96 -9.39 -22.61
#